data_AF-A0A0D0D6F6-F1
#
_entry.id   AF-A0A0D0D6F6-F1
#
_cell.length_a   1.000
_cell.length_b   1.000
_cell.length_c   1.000
_cell.angle_alpha   90.00
_cell.angle_beta   90.00
_cell.angle_gamma   90.00
#
_symmetry.space_group_name_H-M   'P 1'
#
loop_
_entity.id
_entity.type
_entity.pdbx_description
1 polymer ?
#
loop_
_entity_poly.entity_id
_entity_poly.type
_entity_poly.pdbx_seq_one_letter_code
_entity_poly.pdbx_strand_id
1 'polypeptide(L)'
;PQGGNHLTLVDMTDVHLLQVHYCVCPTSQQFHMQLLESGLLSATIDQPKTAFSFSVLNDFIRDNLECGTSASNYYNKLQRITSNVFPHLMPV
;
A
#
# COMPACT_ATOMS: atom_id res chain seq x y z
N PRO A 1 9.60 11.62 -16.10
CA PRO A 1 9.02 12.45 -15.02
C PRO A 1 9.94 12.45 -13.79
N GLN A 2 10.50 13.60 -13.42
CA GLN A 2 11.56 13.76 -12.41
C GLN A 2 11.04 14.13 -11.00
N GLY A 3 9.95 13.49 -10.55
CA GLY A 3 9.45 13.62 -9.17
C GLY A 3 9.56 12.26 -8.48
N GLY A 4 10.21 12.20 -7.32
CA GLY A 4 10.62 10.94 -6.67
C GLY A 4 9.51 9.88 -6.63
N ASN A 5 9.81 8.69 -7.14
CA ASN A 5 8.89 7.57 -7.26
C ASN A 5 8.71 6.85 -5.90
N HIS A 6 8.38 7.61 -4.86
CA HIS A 6 8.12 7.03 -3.55
C HIS A 6 6.72 6.42 -3.54
N LEU A 7 6.65 5.16 -3.14
CA LEU A 7 5.43 4.39 -2.99
C LEU A 7 5.31 3.97 -1.52
N THR A 8 4.21 4.35 -0.88
CA THR A 8 3.80 3.78 0.40
C THR A 8 3.22 2.39 0.12
N LEU A 9 3.95 1.33 0.49
CA LEU A 9 3.45 -0.03 0.47
C LEU A 9 2.86 -0.36 1.84
N VAL A 10 1.57 -0.65 1.87
CA VAL A 10 0.87 -1.14 3.06
C VAL A 10 0.85 -2.67 3.00
N ASP A 11 1.47 -3.31 3.97
CA ASP A 11 1.45 -4.75 4.19
C ASP A 11 0.90 -5.09 5.58
N MET A 12 0.53 -6.35 5.80
CA MET A 12 0.06 -6.81 7.11
C MET A 12 1.15 -6.72 8.20
N THR A 13 2.42 -6.74 7.79
CA THR A 13 3.57 -6.68 8.69
C THR A 13 4.05 -5.27 8.98
N ASP A 14 3.84 -4.31 8.06
CA ASP A 14 4.42 -2.98 8.16
C ASP A 14 3.85 -2.02 7.10
N VAL A 15 4.08 -0.71 7.29
CA VAL A 15 3.88 0.34 6.27
C VAL A 15 5.25 0.80 5.78
N HIS A 16 5.62 0.37 4.58
CA HIS A 16 6.93 0.63 4.00
C HIS A 16 6.91 1.84 3.06
N LEU A 17 7.98 2.65 3.09
CA LEU A 17 8.26 3.66 2.07
C LEU A 17 9.29 3.12 1.08
N LEU A 18 8.85 2.80 -0.15
CA LEU A 18 9.68 2.20 -1.18
C LEU A 18 9.98 3.20 -2.28
N GLN A 19 11.16 3.09 -2.90
CA GLN A 19 11.45 3.76 -4.16
C GLN A 19 11.21 2.77 -5.31
N VAL A 20 10.25 3.10 -6.18
CA VAL A 20 9.83 2.22 -7.28
C VAL A 20 10.35 2.75 -8.61
N HIS A 21 10.82 1.86 -9.48
CA HIS A 21 11.22 2.23 -10.84
C HIS A 21 10.24 1.63 -11.83
N TYR A 22 9.27 2.44 -12.25
CA TYR A 22 8.32 2.04 -13.29
C TYR A 22 9.02 1.94 -14.65
N CYS A 23 8.67 0.90 -15.40
CA CYS A 23 9.05 0.78 -16.79
C CYS A 23 8.30 1.85 -17.59
N VAL A 24 9.00 2.51 -18.51
CA VAL A 24 8.46 3.56 -19.40
C VAL A 24 8.69 3.23 -20.88
N CYS A 25 8.95 1.96 -21.19
CA CYS A 25 9.09 1.50 -22.57
C CYS A 25 7.77 1.71 -23.35
N PRO A 26 7.80 1.92 -24.67
CA PRO A 26 6.59 2.15 -25.47
C PRO A 26 5.52 1.06 -25.37
N THR A 27 5.94 -0.18 -25.09
CA THR A 27 5.09 -1.36 -24.93
C THR A 27 4.76 -1.66 -23.46
N SER A 28 5.25 -0.84 -22.53
CA SER A 28 5.02 -1.05 -21.09
C SER A 28 3.56 -0.80 -20.73
N GLN A 29 3.07 -1.55 -19.74
CA GLN A 29 1.75 -1.30 -19.19
C GLN A 29 1.73 -0.02 -18.35
N GLN A 30 0.53 0.44 -18.02
CA GLN A 30 0.34 1.58 -17.11
C GLN A 30 0.91 1.27 -15.72
N PHE A 31 1.33 2.29 -14.96
CA PHE A 31 2.06 2.11 -13.70
C PHE A 31 1.29 1.28 -12.66
N HIS A 32 -0.03 1.46 -12.55
CA HIS A 32 -0.86 0.67 -11.64
C HIS A 32 -0.90 -0.82 -12.04
N MET A 33 -0.84 -1.13 -13.34
CA MET A 33 -0.81 -2.51 -13.82
C MET A 33 0.55 -3.16 -13.57
N GLN A 34 1.66 -2.41 -13.70
CA GLN A 34 2.98 -2.92 -13.34
C GLN A 34 3.05 -3.29 -11.85
N LEU A 35 2.37 -2.53 -10.97
CA LEU A 35 2.20 -2.90 -9.56
C LEU A 35 1.36 -4.16 -9.41
N LEU A 36 0.25 -4.26 -10.15
CA LEU A 36 -0.65 -5.41 -10.11
C LEU A 36 0.06 -6.71 -10.52
N GLU A 37 0.85 -6.66 -11.59
CA GLU A 37 1.71 -7.77 -12.04
C GLU A 37 2.75 -8.17 -10.98
N SER A 38 3.13 -7.23 -10.10
CA SER A 38 4.03 -7.45 -8.97
C SER A 38 3.30 -7.91 -7.69
N GLY A 39 1.99 -8.17 -7.75
CA GLY A 39 1.19 -8.60 -6.59
C GLY A 39 0.75 -7.46 -5.68
N LEU A 40 0.74 -6.23 -6.17
CA LEU A 40 0.36 -5.03 -5.41
C LEU A 40 -0.83 -4.32 -6.05
N LEU A 41 -1.84 -3.98 -5.25
CA LEU A 41 -2.98 -3.20 -5.71
C LEU A 41 -2.75 -1.72 -5.42
N SER A 42 -2.67 -0.90 -6.47
CA SER A 42 -2.58 0.56 -6.30
C SER A 42 -3.85 1.15 -5.69
N ALA A 43 -3.71 2.13 -4.80
CA ALA A 43 -4.84 2.92 -4.30
C ALA A 43 -5.49 3.79 -5.39
N THR A 44 -4.69 4.24 -6.37
CA THR A 44 -5.11 5.13 -7.46
C THR A 44 -4.47 4.72 -8.78
N ILE A 45 -5.22 4.83 -9.87
CA ILE A 45 -4.81 4.41 -11.22
C ILE A 45 -3.78 5.36 -11.85
N ASP A 46 -4.03 6.67 -11.79
CA ASP A 46 -3.27 7.66 -12.57
C ASP A 46 -1.87 7.94 -12.02
N GLN A 47 -1.74 8.00 -10.69
CA GLN A 47 -0.47 8.27 -10.02
C GLN A 47 -0.38 7.46 -8.72
N PRO A 48 0.03 6.18 -8.79
CA PRO A 48 0.09 5.33 -7.61
C PRO A 48 1.17 5.84 -6.64
N LYS A 49 0.72 6.46 -5.55
CA LYS A 49 1.55 6.84 -4.39
C LYS A 49 1.43 5.86 -3.23
N THR A 50 0.35 5.09 -3.22
CA THR A 50 0.09 4.06 -2.22
C THR A 50 -0.32 2.78 -2.93
N ALA A 51 0.17 1.65 -2.45
CA ALA A 51 -0.25 0.33 -2.89
C ALA A 51 -0.42 -0.62 -1.69
N PHE A 52 -1.25 -1.63 -1.86
CA PHE A 52 -1.56 -2.62 -0.84
C PHE A 52 -1.11 -3.98 -1.33
N SER A 53 -0.49 -4.78 -0.45
CA SER A 53 -0.32 -6.20 -0.73
C SER A 53 -1.68 -6.90 -0.74
N PHE A 54 -1.83 -7.98 -1.51
CA PHE A 54 -3.05 -8.79 -1.42
C PHE A 54 -3.25 -9.41 -0.04
N SER A 55 -2.15 -9.67 0.68
CA SER A 55 -2.20 -10.19 2.05
C SER A 55 -2.93 -9.23 2.99
N VAL A 56 -2.60 -7.94 2.97
CA VAL A 56 -3.27 -6.95 3.85
C VAL A 56 -4.73 -6.74 3.48
N LEU A 57 -5.08 -6.82 2.18
CA LEU A 57 -6.47 -6.73 1.74
C LEU A 57 -7.30 -7.92 2.23
N ASN A 58 -6.74 -9.14 2.18
CA ASN A 58 -7.41 -10.34 2.66
C ASN A 58 -7.54 -10.35 4.20
N ASP A 59 -6.52 -9.88 4.92
CA ASP A 59 -6.57 -9.76 6.38
C ASP A 59 -7.59 -8.71 6.81
N PHE A 60 -7.66 -7.56 6.12
CA PHE A 60 -8.69 -6.55 6.37
C PHE A 60 -10.11 -7.10 6.17
N ILE A 61 -10.35 -7.88 5.10
CA ILE A 61 -11.68 -8.49 4.86
C ILE A 61 -12.06 -9.41 6.03
N ARG A 62 -11.11 -10.19 6.57
CA ARG A 62 -11.37 -11.05 7.74
C ARG A 62 -11.69 -10.23 8.99
N ASP A 63 -10.86 -9.24 9.32
CA ASP A 63 -11.06 -8.36 10.48
C ASP A 63 -12.37 -7.56 10.39
N ASN A 64 -12.76 -7.16 9.18
CA ASN A 64 -14.02 -6.49 8.93
C ASN A 64 -15.22 -7.42 9.14
N LEU A 65 -15.16 -8.65 8.63
CA LEU A 65 -16.24 -9.63 8.73
C LEU A 65 -16.41 -10.18 10.16
N GLU A 66 -15.30 -10.51 10.83
CA GLU A 66 -15.35 -11.16 12.14
C GLU A 66 -15.61 -10.17 13.28
N CYS A 67 -14.99 -8.99 13.22
CA CYS A 67 -14.98 -8.03 14.33
C CYS A 67 -15.67 -6.70 14.00
N GLY A 68 -16.18 -6.51 12.77
CA GLY A 68 -16.75 -5.23 12.34
C GLY A 68 -15.71 -4.11 12.27
N THR A 69 -14.42 -4.46 12.13
CA THR A 69 -13.33 -3.49 12.15
C THR A 69 -13.43 -2.55 10.95
N SER A 70 -13.48 -1.24 11.20
CA SER A 70 -13.44 -0.23 10.13
C SER A 70 -12.05 -0.18 9.49
N ALA A 71 -11.99 0.29 8.24
CA ALA A 71 -10.71 0.48 7.55
C ALA A 71 -9.76 1.42 8.32
N SER A 72 -10.30 2.47 8.97
CA SER A 72 -9.52 3.39 9.79
C SER A 72 -8.92 2.71 11.03
N ASN A 73 -9.70 1.90 11.74
CA ASN A 73 -9.21 1.16 12.91
C ASN A 73 -8.18 0.10 12.51
N TYR A 74 -8.41 -0.58 11.39
CA TYR A 74 -7.46 -1.55 10.84
C TYR A 74 -6.14 -0.89 10.44
N TYR A 75 -6.20 0.26 9.77
CA TYR A 75 -4.99 1.01 9.44
C TYR A 75 -4.26 1.53 10.69
N ASN A 76 -4.99 2.00 11.72
CA ASN A 76 -4.39 2.35 13.02
C ASN A 76 -3.69 1.16 13.69
N LYS A 77 -4.21 -0.07 13.54
CA LYS A 77 -3.55 -1.31 13.96
C LYS A 77 -2.22 -1.48 13.21
N LEU A 78 -2.21 -1.35 11.88
CA LEU A 78 -0.99 -1.44 11.07
C LEU A 78 0.06 -0.40 11.45
N GLN A 79 -0.35 0.86 11.71
CA GLN A 79 0.57 1.91 12.17
C GLN A 79 1.27 1.54 13.49
N ARG A 80 0.55 0.89 14.42
CA ARG A 80 1.12 0.42 15.70
C ARG A 80 2.02 -0.80 15.53
N ILE A 81 1.70 -1.68 14.59
CA ILE A 81 2.58 -2.80 14.22
C ILE A 81 3.90 -2.25 13.65
N THR A 82 3.80 -1.29 12.73
CA THR A 82 4.94 -0.60 12.10
C THR A 82 5.81 0.12 13.13
N SER A 83 5.19 0.96 13.96
CA SER A 83 5.88 1.72 14.99
C SER A 83 4.96 1.91 16.19
N ASN A 84 5.21 1.12 17.22
CA ASN A 84 4.46 1.24 18.47
C ASN A 84 4.77 2.56 19.21
N VAL A 85 5.97 3.13 19.00
CA VAL A 85 6.42 4.35 19.68
C VAL A 85 5.89 5.62 18.98
N PHE A 86 5.86 5.62 17.64
CA PHE A 86 5.45 6.78 16.84
C PHE A 86 4.49 6.40 15.70
N PRO A 87 3.29 5.85 16.01
CA PRO A 87 2.37 5.35 14.99
C PRO A 87 1.84 6.46 14.08
N HIS A 88 1.71 7.68 14.61
CA HIS A 88 1.20 8.85 13.88
C HIS A 88 2.19 9.45 12.86
N LEU A 89 3.44 8.98 12.83
CA LEU A 89 4.42 9.39 11.82
C LEU A 89 4.30 8.55 10.54
N MET A 90 3.45 7.52 10.52
CA MET A 90 3.25 6.71 9.33
C MET A 90 2.42 7.44 8.27
N PRO A 91 2.84 7.38 7.00
CA PRO A 91 2.20 8.12 5.92
C PRO A 91 0.80 7.58 5.62
N VAL A 92 -0.19 8.47 5.62
CA VAL A 92 -1.60 8.20 5.27
C VAL A 92 -1.78 8.10 3.76
#